data_AF-A0A923TAS5-F1
#
_entry.id   AF-A0A923TAS5-F1
#
_cell.length_a   1.000
_cell.length_b   1.000
_cell.length_c   1.000
_cell.angle_alpha   90.00
_cell.angle_beta   90.00
_cell.angle_gamma   90.00
#
_symmetry.space_group_name_H-M   'P 1'
#
loop_
_entity.id
_entity.type
_entity.pdbx_description
1 polymer ?
#
loop_
_entity_poly.entity_id
_entity_poly.type
_entity_poly.pdbx_seq_one_letter_code
_entity_poly.pdbx_strand_id
1 'polypeptide(L)'
;MELNDHKHRRTATGRTCSLHLDELTAQAVLVALARAELSLQSGRLLSPGEALALAGPEARERETLFSIARDVAWETRADQTEILCKLGERFPVYA
;
A
#
# COMPACT_ATOMS: atom_id res chain seq x y z
N MET A 1 29.92 -12.89 -19.09
CA MET A 1 28.51 -13.18 -19.40
C MET A 1 27.74 -12.91 -18.13
N GLU A 2 27.28 -11.67 -17.95
CA GLU A 2 26.60 -11.24 -16.74
C GLU A 2 25.14 -11.71 -16.80
N LEU A 3 24.76 -12.62 -15.91
CA LEU A 3 23.39 -13.07 -15.76
C LEU A 3 22.72 -12.16 -14.73
N ASN A 4 21.75 -11.40 -15.21
CA ASN A 4 20.92 -10.47 -14.45
C ASN A 4 20.47 -11.05 -13.10
N ASP A 5 21.04 -10.51 -12.04
CA ASP A 5 20.60 -10.70 -10.66
C ASP A 5 19.28 -9.93 -10.47
N HIS A 6 18.18 -10.50 -10.98
CA HIS A 6 16.83 -10.06 -10.66
C HIS A 6 16.58 -10.39 -9.19
N LYS A 7 17.11 -9.55 -8.30
CA LYS A 7 16.73 -9.49 -6.89
C LYS A 7 15.22 -9.30 -6.85
N HIS A 8 14.50 -10.40 -6.71
CA HIS A 8 13.12 -10.43 -6.26
C HIS A 8 13.13 -9.79 -4.87
N ARG A 9 12.95 -8.47 -4.84
CA ARG A 9 12.73 -7.69 -3.63
C ARG A 9 11.47 -8.27 -2.99
N ARG A 10 11.67 -9.15 -2.01
CA ARG A 10 10.62 -9.53 -1.07
C ARG A 10 10.20 -8.24 -0.38
N THR A 11 9.00 -7.77 -0.69
CA THR A 11 8.39 -6.60 -0.05
C THR A 11 8.01 -6.94 1.40
N ALA A 12 7.66 -5.94 2.21
CA ALA A 12 7.32 -6.12 3.63
C ALA A 12 6.20 -7.16 3.88
N THR A 13 5.36 -7.45 2.87
CA THR A 13 4.30 -8.47 2.94
C THR A 13 4.77 -9.90 2.60
N GLY A 14 6.03 -10.07 2.19
CA GLY A 14 6.59 -11.36 1.77
C GLY A 14 6.09 -11.87 0.40
N ARG A 15 5.33 -11.06 -0.35
CA ARG A 15 4.78 -11.40 -1.68
C ARG A 15 5.45 -10.58 -2.78
N THR A 16 5.71 -11.22 -3.92
CA THR A 16 6.10 -10.52 -5.15
C THR A 16 4.84 -9.92 -5.76
N CYS A 17 4.78 -8.60 -5.94
CA CYS A 17 3.63 -7.96 -6.58
C CYS A 17 3.53 -8.40 -8.04
N SER A 18 2.32 -8.52 -8.55
CA SER A 18 2.14 -8.89 -9.96
C SER A 18 2.73 -7.82 -10.86
N LEU A 19 3.38 -8.27 -11.94
CA LEU A 19 3.85 -7.40 -13.03
C LEU A 19 2.71 -7.01 -13.97
N HIS A 20 1.65 -7.83 -14.00
CA HIS A 20 0.49 -7.63 -14.84
C HIS A 20 -0.74 -7.43 -13.95
N LEU A 21 -1.22 -6.20 -13.92
CA LEU A 21 -2.49 -5.83 -13.29
C LEU A 21 -3.55 -5.75 -14.39
N ASP A 22 -4.78 -6.12 -14.06
CA ASP A 22 -5.91 -5.73 -14.88
C ASP A 22 -6.08 -4.19 -14.85
N GLU A 23 -6.77 -3.65 -15.85
CA GLU A 23 -6.91 -2.20 -16.04
C GLU A 23 -7.59 -1.51 -14.84
N LEU A 24 -8.58 -2.18 -14.24
CA LEU A 24 -9.33 -1.64 -13.12
C LEU A 24 -8.45 -1.58 -11.86
N THR A 25 -7.68 -2.64 -11.58
CA THR A 25 -6.71 -2.67 -10.48
C THR A 25 -5.56 -1.68 -10.71
N ALA A 26 -5.09 -1.51 -11.95
CA ALA A 26 -4.07 -0.52 -12.28
C ALA A 26 -4.55 0.92 -11.98
N GLN A 27 -5.79 1.25 -12.36
CA GLN A 27 -6.37 2.55 -12.05
C GLN A 27 -6.58 2.74 -10.53
N ALA A 28 -7.05 1.70 -9.85
CA ALA A 28 -7.22 1.71 -8.40
C ALA A 28 -5.88 1.92 -7.67
N VAL A 29 -4.79 1.33 -8.15
CA VAL A 29 -3.43 1.57 -7.63
C VAL A 29 -3.05 3.05 -7.72
N LEU A 30 -3.33 3.73 -8.83
CA LEU A 30 -3.03 5.17 -8.97
C LEU A 30 -3.80 6.02 -7.95
N VAL A 31 -5.08 5.70 -7.71
CA VAL A 31 -5.89 6.36 -6.69
C VAL A 31 -5.34 6.12 -5.29
N ALA A 32 -4.99 4.87 -4.98
CA ALA A 32 -4.43 4.50 -3.69
C ALA A 32 -3.09 5.21 -3.43
N LEU A 33 -2.20 5.28 -4.43
CA LEU A 33 -0.93 5.98 -4.35
C LEU A 33 -1.12 7.47 -4.06
N ALA A 34 -2.07 8.13 -4.74
CA ALA A 34 -2.38 9.53 -4.49
C ALA A 34 -2.92 9.76 -3.06
N ARG A 35 -3.79 8.88 -2.55
CA ARG A 35 -4.31 8.96 -1.17
C ARG A 35 -3.19 8.74 -0.14
N ALA A 36 -2.32 7.75 -0.35
CA ALA A 36 -1.19 7.49 0.52
C ALA A 36 -0.23 8.68 0.58
N GLU A 37 0.09 9.29 -0.57
CA GLU A 37 0.92 10.49 -0.64
C GLU A 37 0.27 11.67 0.11
N LEU A 38 -1.03 11.90 -0.07
CA LEU A 38 -1.75 12.95 0.66
C LEU A 38 -1.75 12.71 2.19
N SER A 39 -1.99 11.47 2.62
CA SER A 39 -1.95 11.09 4.03
C SER A 39 -0.55 11.24 4.62
N LEU A 40 0.50 10.94 3.85
CA LEU A 40 1.89 11.15 4.24
C LEU A 40 2.19 12.64 4.43
N GLN A 41 1.87 13.46 3.43
CA GLN A 41 2.11 14.92 3.46
C GLN A 41 1.34 15.62 4.59
N SER A 42 0.18 15.10 4.96
CA SER A 42 -0.63 15.62 6.07
C SER A 42 -0.26 15.03 7.44
N GLY A 43 0.76 14.17 7.53
CA GLY A 43 1.20 13.56 8.79
C GLY A 43 0.21 12.55 9.39
N ARG A 44 -0.72 12.04 8.58
CA ARG A 44 -1.77 11.09 9.00
C ARG A 44 -1.48 9.65 8.61
N LEU A 45 -0.49 9.39 7.76
CA LEU A 45 -0.09 8.03 7.40
C LEU A 45 0.74 7.41 8.52
N LEU A 46 0.27 6.27 9.03
CA LEU A 46 0.92 5.49 10.07
C LEU A 46 1.53 4.21 9.50
N SER A 47 2.67 3.83 10.07
CA SER A 47 3.20 2.49 9.94
C SER A 47 2.37 1.50 10.79
N PRO A 48 2.47 0.18 10.52
CA PRO A 48 1.78 -0.82 11.33
C PRO A 48 2.13 -0.75 12.83
N GLY A 49 3.39 -0.46 13.14
CA GLY A 49 3.85 -0.30 14.53
C GLY A 49 3.25 0.92 15.22
N GLU A 50 3.18 2.06 14.53
CA GLU A 50 2.55 3.28 15.06
C GLU A 50 1.03 3.11 15.22
N ALA A 51 0.38 2.47 14.25
CA ALA A 51 -1.05 2.15 14.33
C ALA A 51 -1.37 1.21 15.50
N LEU A 52 -0.50 0.22 15.77
CA LEU A 52 -0.65 -0.67 16.92
C LEU A 52 -0.39 0.05 18.26
N ALA A 53 0.55 0.99 18.28
CA ALA A 53 0.87 1.78 19.47
C ALA A 53 -0.22 2.81 19.82
N LEU A 54 -0.97 3.27 18.81
CA LEU A 54 -2.12 4.16 18.99
C LEU A 54 -3.32 3.38 19.53
N ALA A 55 -3.53 3.44 20.84
CA ALA A 55 -4.75 2.96 21.48
C ALA A 55 -5.76 4.11 21.60
N GLY A 56 -6.86 4.06 20.84
CA GLY A 56 -8.00 4.96 21.06
C GLY A 56 -8.63 5.57 19.80
N PRO A 57 -9.54 6.55 19.97
CA PRO A 57 -10.28 7.15 18.88
C PRO A 57 -9.41 7.92 17.87
N GLU A 58 -8.25 8.41 18.29
CA GLU A 58 -7.29 9.13 17.44
C GLU A 58 -6.71 8.24 16.31
N ALA A 59 -6.67 6.92 16.52
CA ALA A 59 -6.27 5.97 15.48
C ALA A 59 -7.26 5.96 14.30
N ARG A 60 -8.53 6.32 14.53
CA ARG A 60 -9.59 6.32 13.50
C ARG A 60 -9.46 7.47 12.51
N GLU A 61 -8.78 8.54 12.89
CA GLU A 61 -8.57 9.72 12.04
C GLU A 61 -7.29 9.60 11.20
N ARG A 62 -6.55 8.50 11.39
CA ARG A 62 -5.29 8.22 10.71
C ARG A 62 -5.45 7.08 9.73
N GLU A 63 -4.54 7.05 8.75
CA GLU A 63 -4.56 6.08 7.67
C GLU A 63 -3.37 5.13 7.79
N THR A 64 -3.56 3.91 7.30
CA THR A 64 -2.50 2.93 7.05
C THR A 64 -2.53 2.57 5.56
N LEU A 65 -1.45 2.01 5.03
CA LEU A 65 -1.50 1.48 3.66
C LEU A 65 -2.61 0.42 3.50
N PHE A 66 -2.88 -0.36 4.56
CA PHE A 66 -3.96 -1.35 4.57
C PHE A 66 -5.35 -0.73 4.49
N SER A 67 -5.66 0.32 5.28
CA SER A 67 -6.97 0.99 5.24
C SER A 67 -7.20 1.65 3.88
N ILE A 68 -6.18 2.34 3.34
CA ILE A 68 -6.25 2.94 2.01
C ILE A 68 -6.51 1.87 0.94
N ALA A 69 -5.76 0.76 0.95
CA ALA A 69 -5.95 -0.32 -0.02
C ALA A 69 -7.35 -0.94 0.06
N ARG A 70 -7.84 -1.19 1.28
CA ARG A 70 -9.18 -1.73 1.53
C ARG A 70 -10.27 -0.80 0.98
N ASP A 71 -10.19 0.49 1.29
CA ASP A 71 -11.24 1.44 0.95
C ASP A 71 -11.29 1.69 -0.57
N VAL A 72 -10.12 1.83 -1.21
CA VAL A 72 -10.04 1.94 -2.67
C VAL A 72 -10.53 0.67 -3.37
N ALA A 73 -10.14 -0.51 -2.88
CA ALA A 73 -10.61 -1.78 -3.42
C ALA A 73 -12.13 -1.91 -3.34
N TRP A 74 -12.73 -1.49 -2.22
CA TRP A 74 -14.18 -1.48 -2.05
C TRP A 74 -14.89 -0.52 -3.01
N GLU A 75 -14.39 0.71 -3.13
CA GLU A 75 -14.96 1.75 -4.01
C GLU A 75 -14.86 1.38 -5.50
N THR A 76 -13.76 0.73 -5.90
CA THR A 76 -13.47 0.42 -7.31
C THR A 76 -13.81 -1.01 -7.71
N ARG A 77 -14.07 -1.89 -6.74
CA ARG A 77 -14.18 -3.36 -6.91
C ARG A 77 -12.90 -4.02 -7.45
N ALA A 78 -11.74 -3.44 -7.11
CA ALA A 78 -10.42 -3.91 -7.51
C ALA A 78 -9.84 -4.94 -6.53
N ASP A 79 -8.71 -5.57 -6.91
CA ASP A 79 -7.99 -6.47 -6.01
C ASP A 79 -7.22 -5.69 -4.93
N GLN A 80 -7.70 -5.78 -3.69
CA GLN A 80 -7.06 -5.19 -2.52
C GLN A 80 -5.61 -5.65 -2.32
N THR A 81 -5.31 -6.93 -2.59
CA THR A 81 -3.99 -7.51 -2.37
C THR A 81 -2.96 -6.87 -3.28
N GLU A 82 -3.30 -6.71 -4.56
CA GLU A 82 -2.42 -6.08 -5.54
C GLU A 82 -2.23 -4.58 -5.25
N ILE A 83 -3.30 -3.89 -4.86
CA ILE A 83 -3.22 -2.48 -4.44
C ILE A 83 -2.27 -2.33 -3.25
N LEU A 84 -2.47 -3.12 -2.19
CA LEU A 84 -1.62 -3.08 -1.00
C LEU A 84 -0.16 -3.41 -1.33
N CYS A 85 0.06 -4.37 -2.25
CA CYS A 85 1.40 -4.74 -2.67
C CYS A 85 2.11 -3.55 -3.35
N LYS A 86 1.44 -2.87 -4.30
CA LYS A 86 2.00 -1.68 -4.97
C LYS A 86 2.22 -0.50 -4.04
N LEU A 87 1.33 -0.29 -3.06
CA LEU A 87 1.57 0.68 -2.00
C LEU A 87 2.83 0.35 -1.19
N GLY A 88 3.02 -0.92 -0.82
CA GLY A 88 4.19 -1.36 -0.07
C GLY A 88 5.51 -1.24 -0.84
N GLU A 89 5.50 -1.41 -2.17
CA GLU A 89 6.66 -1.14 -3.03
C GLU A 89 7.07 0.34 -2.99
N ARG A 90 6.09 1.25 -2.95
CA ARG A 90 6.33 2.71 -2.97
C ARG A 90 6.65 3.29 -1.60
N PHE A 91 6.04 2.75 -0.54
CA PHE A 91 6.11 3.26 0.84
C PHE A 91 6.59 2.17 1.82
N PRO A 92 7.81 1.63 1.65
CA PRO A 92 8.26 0.42 2.36
C PRO A 92 8.37 0.57 3.89
N VAL A 93 8.51 1.80 4.40
CA VAL A 93 8.57 2.07 5.85
C VAL A 93 7.19 1.94 6.51
N TYR A 94 6.12 2.09 5.73
CA TYR A 94 4.73 2.09 6.19
C TYR A 94 3.99 0.79 5.85
N ALA A 95 4.70 -0.20 5.32
CA ALA A 95 4.18 -1.47 4.83
C ALA A 95 4.22 -2.58 5.89
#